data_AF-A0A386AXE0-F1
#
_entry.id   AF-A0A386AXE0-F1
#
_cell.length_a   1.000
_cell.length_b   1.000
_cell.length_c   1.000
_cell.angle_alpha   90.00
_cell.angle_beta   90.00
_cell.angle_gamma   90.00
#
_symmetry.space_group_name_H-M   'P 1'
#
loop_
_entity.id
_entity.type
_entity.pdbx_description
1 polymer ?
#
loop_
_entity_poly.entity_id
_entity_poly.type
_entity_poly.pdbx_seq_one_letter_code
_entity_poly.pdbx_strand_id
1 'polypeptide(L)'
;MYFAPTLLRKELDQYYTPQELVNFLVESIEITPTSTFIDPCGGSGDFLAGVIKKALLKNISNIKQNIHYWDISQDASNIASLNMILNGDGRSHIKVIDSLEKFQLKNNCFSVCITNPPFGKNTKWEKNINIMQQYNLGKRHCKGKLFKQELGLAKRALNVVLIY
;
A
#
# COMPACT_ATOMS: atom_id res chain seq x y z
N MET A 1 -10.47 8.22 -14.41
CA MET A 1 -10.92 8.88 -13.17
C MET A 1 -10.79 7.86 -12.06
N TYR A 2 -9.85 8.05 -11.14
CA TYR A 2 -9.83 7.30 -9.87
C TYR A 2 -10.51 8.17 -8.81
N PHE A 3 -11.40 7.55 -8.02
CA PHE A 3 -12.43 8.26 -7.27
C PHE A 3 -11.92 8.73 -5.91
N ALA A 4 -11.98 10.05 -5.72
CA ALA A 4 -12.31 10.73 -4.46
C ALA A 4 -12.67 12.18 -4.83
N PRO A 5 -13.85 12.71 -4.48
CA PRO A 5 -14.21 14.10 -4.71
C PRO A 5 -13.11 15.04 -4.22
N THR A 6 -12.89 16.15 -4.93
CA THR A 6 -11.92 17.18 -4.55
C THR A 6 -12.12 17.70 -3.11
N LEU A 7 -13.34 17.56 -2.57
CA LEU A 7 -13.67 17.83 -1.16
C LEU A 7 -13.05 16.81 -0.18
N LEU A 8 -13.16 15.50 -0.44
CA LEU A 8 -12.54 14.45 0.39
C LEU A 8 -11.00 14.56 0.35
N ARG A 9 -10.44 14.97 -0.80
CA ARG A 9 -8.99 15.16 -0.98
C ARG A 9 -8.40 16.23 -0.05
N LYS A 10 -9.15 17.30 0.24
CA LYS A 10 -8.66 18.44 1.04
C LYS A 10 -8.59 18.15 2.55
N GLU A 11 -9.40 17.20 3.05
CA GLU A 11 -9.34 16.72 4.44
C GLU A 11 -8.32 15.58 4.63
N LEU A 12 -7.84 14.98 3.52
CA LEU A 12 -7.07 13.75 3.47
C LEU A 12 -5.68 13.91 2.83
N ASP A 13 -5.11 15.13 2.80
CA ASP A 13 -3.81 15.47 2.15
C ASP A 13 -2.65 14.47 2.44
N GLN A 14 -2.73 13.69 3.52
CA GLN A 14 -1.79 12.63 3.88
C GLN A 14 -1.90 11.31 3.08
N TYR A 15 -2.94 11.12 2.26
CA TYR A 15 -3.23 9.85 1.56
C TYR A 15 -3.09 9.93 0.03
N TYR A 16 -2.62 11.05 -0.52
CA TYR A 16 -2.67 11.30 -1.96
C TYR A 16 -1.34 11.03 -2.66
N THR A 17 -1.39 10.17 -3.67
CA THR A 17 -0.32 10.04 -4.67
C THR A 17 -0.79 10.69 -5.97
N PRO A 18 -0.03 11.61 -6.58
CA PRO A 18 -0.41 12.22 -7.86
C PRO A 18 -0.72 11.17 -8.91
N GLN A 19 -1.80 11.40 -9.67
CA GLN A 19 -2.32 10.40 -10.61
C GLN A 19 -1.31 10.04 -11.71
N GLU A 20 -0.52 11.02 -12.12
CA GLU A 20 0.55 10.87 -13.10
C GLU A 20 1.60 9.88 -12.60
N LEU A 21 1.95 9.96 -11.31
CA LEU A 21 2.88 9.02 -10.69
C LEU A 21 2.27 7.63 -10.56
N VAL A 22 1.01 7.54 -10.17
CA VAL A 22 0.27 6.26 -10.10
C VAL A 22 0.29 5.58 -11.47
N ASN A 23 -0.08 6.30 -12.53
CA ASN A 23 -0.12 5.76 -13.88
C ASN A 23 1.27 5.33 -14.34
N PHE A 24 2.29 6.18 -14.18
CA PHE A 24 3.67 5.87 -14.55
C PHE A 24 4.18 4.58 -13.90
N LEU A 25 3.98 4.44 -12.58
CA LEU A 25 4.42 3.26 -11.84
C LEU A 25 3.66 2.00 -12.27
N VAL A 26 2.33 2.08 -12.39
CA VAL A 26 1.50 0.96 -12.85
C VAL A 26 1.85 0.54 -14.27
N GLU A 27 2.11 1.49 -15.17
CA GLU A 27 2.50 1.23 -16.56
C GLU A 27 3.86 0.54 -16.65
N SER A 28 4.78 0.87 -15.76
CA SER A 28 6.14 0.31 -15.70
C SER A 28 6.19 -1.14 -15.20
N ILE A 29 5.16 -1.62 -14.49
CA ILE A 29 5.15 -2.96 -13.91
C ILE A 29 4.62 -4.01 -14.89
N GLU A 30 5.30 -5.14 -15.02
CA GLU A 30 4.77 -6.29 -15.76
C GLU A 30 3.65 -6.99 -14.97
N ILE A 31 2.56 -7.34 -15.66
CA ILE A 31 1.42 -8.04 -15.06
C ILE A 31 1.20 -9.34 -15.82
N THR A 32 1.25 -10.45 -15.09
CA THR A 32 0.91 -11.80 -15.55
C THR A 32 -0.34 -12.31 -14.82
N PRO A 33 -1.04 -13.34 -15.34
CA PRO A 33 -2.18 -13.95 -14.64
C PRO A 33 -1.85 -14.50 -13.24
N THR A 34 -0.59 -14.81 -12.95
CA THR A 34 -0.15 -15.32 -11.65
C THR A 34 0.42 -14.24 -10.73
N SER A 35 0.55 -13.00 -11.23
CA SER A 35 1.11 -11.89 -10.46
C SER A 35 0.20 -11.55 -9.28
N THR A 36 0.78 -11.42 -8.09
CA THR A 36 0.11 -10.99 -6.86
C THR A 36 0.62 -9.63 -6.39
N PHE A 37 -0.31 -8.77 -6.01
CA PHE A 37 -0.05 -7.37 -5.69
C PHE A 37 -0.50 -7.04 -4.26
N ILE A 38 0.31 -6.23 -3.59
CA ILE A 38 -0.02 -5.69 -2.27
C ILE A 38 0.30 -4.20 -2.21
N ASP A 39 -0.63 -3.43 -1.65
CA ASP A 39 -0.35 -2.09 -1.12
C ASP A 39 -0.52 -2.11 0.42
N PRO A 40 0.57 -2.08 1.21
CA PRO A 40 0.52 -2.13 2.67
C PRO A 40 0.29 -0.77 3.34
N CYS A 41 0.13 0.31 2.56
CA CYS A 41 -0.22 1.66 2.97
C CYS A 41 -1.22 2.24 1.97
N GLY A 42 -2.34 1.54 1.80
CA GLY A 42 -3.14 1.61 0.59
C GLY A 42 -3.85 2.93 0.33
N GLY A 43 -4.08 3.77 1.34
CA GLY A 43 -4.74 5.07 1.16
C GLY A 43 -6.06 4.94 0.40
N SER A 44 -6.25 5.74 -0.64
CA SER A 44 -7.41 5.69 -1.57
C SER A 44 -7.45 4.48 -2.50
N GLY A 45 -6.43 3.61 -2.50
CA GLY A 45 -6.37 2.41 -3.33
C GLY A 45 -6.02 2.66 -4.80
N ASP A 46 -5.51 3.83 -5.15
CA ASP A 46 -5.30 4.25 -6.55
C ASP A 46 -4.32 3.35 -7.31
N PHE A 47 -3.25 2.88 -6.66
CA PHE A 47 -2.31 1.94 -7.27
C PHE A 47 -2.98 0.62 -7.65
N LEU A 48 -3.74 0.02 -6.73
CA LEU A 48 -4.40 -1.27 -6.96
C LEU A 48 -5.53 -1.14 -7.99
N ALA A 49 -6.30 -0.05 -7.94
CA ALA A 49 -7.28 0.27 -8.98
C ALA A 49 -6.60 0.39 -10.36
N GLY A 50 -5.41 0.99 -10.43
CA GLY A 50 -4.61 1.06 -11.65
C GLY A 50 -4.16 -0.30 -12.15
N VAL A 51 -3.68 -1.17 -11.25
CA VAL A 51 -3.32 -2.55 -11.59
C VAL A 51 -4.53 -3.32 -12.14
N ILE A 52 -5.69 -3.21 -11.48
CA ILE A 52 -6.94 -3.85 -11.94
C ILE A 52 -7.29 -3.38 -13.35
N LYS A 53 -7.30 -2.07 -13.58
CA LYS A 53 -7.59 -1.50 -14.90
C LYS A 53 -6.63 -2.00 -15.97
N LYS A 54 -5.32 -1.96 -15.70
CA LYS A 54 -4.28 -2.44 -16.64
C LYS A 54 -4.44 -3.93 -16.95
N ALA A 55 -4.73 -4.74 -15.95
CA ALA A 55 -4.96 -6.18 -16.12
C ALA A 55 -6.22 -6.48 -16.93
N LEU A 56 -7.32 -5.74 -16.70
CA LEU A 56 -8.55 -5.85 -17.50
C LEU A 56 -8.30 -5.51 -18.97
N LEU A 57 -7.54 -4.45 -19.26
CA LEU A 57 -7.13 -4.10 -20.63
C LEU A 57 -6.29 -5.19 -21.31
N LYS A 58 -5.55 -5.98 -20.52
CA LYS A 58 -4.78 -7.15 -20.99
C LYS A 58 -5.60 -8.45 -21.00
N ASN A 59 -6.91 -8.41 -20.75
CA ASN A 59 -7.78 -9.58 -20.63
C ASN A 59 -7.38 -10.56 -19.51
N ILE A 60 -6.73 -10.08 -18.44
CA ILE A 60 -6.35 -10.85 -17.26
C ILE A 60 -7.44 -10.72 -16.20
N SER A 61 -8.49 -11.54 -16.29
CA SER A 61 -9.67 -11.45 -15.42
C SER A 61 -9.45 -12.00 -14.00
N ASN A 62 -8.53 -12.94 -13.84
CA ASN A 62 -8.22 -13.58 -12.56
C ASN A 62 -7.43 -12.69 -11.59
N ILE A 63 -6.92 -11.54 -12.06
CA ILE A 63 -6.16 -10.58 -11.25
C ILE A 63 -6.88 -10.17 -9.96
N LYS A 64 -8.22 -10.15 -9.97
CA LYS A 64 -9.05 -9.70 -8.83
C LYS A 64 -8.81 -10.55 -7.57
N GLN A 65 -8.44 -11.82 -7.74
CA GLN A 65 -8.11 -12.72 -6.62
C GLN A 65 -6.70 -12.49 -6.05
N ASN A 66 -5.90 -11.70 -6.75
CA ASN A 66 -4.48 -11.49 -6.47
C ASN A 66 -4.18 -10.07 -5.97
N ILE A 67 -5.21 -9.25 -5.75
CA ILE A 67 -5.11 -7.90 -5.20
C ILE A 67 -5.30 -7.93 -3.69
N HIS A 68 -4.36 -7.32 -2.98
CA HIS A 68 -4.40 -7.18 -1.53
C HIS A 68 -4.16 -5.74 -1.12
N TYR A 69 -4.95 -5.26 -0.17
CA TYR A 69 -4.90 -3.89 0.33
C TYR A 69 -4.81 -3.95 1.84
N TRP A 70 -3.84 -3.25 2.43
CA TRP A 70 -3.82 -2.96 3.86
C TRP A 70 -3.70 -1.47 4.12
N ASP A 71 -4.44 -0.99 5.11
CA ASP A 71 -4.28 0.35 5.67
C ASP A 71 -4.67 0.33 7.14
N ILE A 72 -4.15 1.27 7.93
CA ILE A 72 -4.53 1.42 9.34
C ILE A 72 -5.88 2.11 9.51
N SER A 73 -6.29 2.90 8.53
CA SER A 73 -7.47 3.75 8.57
C SER A 73 -8.68 3.04 7.99
N GLN A 74 -9.76 2.96 8.77
CA GLN A 74 -11.06 2.46 8.30
C GLN A 74 -11.63 3.36 7.19
N ASP A 75 -11.41 4.67 7.27
CA ASP A 75 -11.90 5.62 6.27
C ASP A 75 -11.16 5.44 4.94
N ALA A 76 -9.83 5.28 4.98
CA ALA A 76 -9.03 4.97 3.79
C ALA A 76 -9.50 3.66 3.14
N SER A 77 -9.71 2.62 3.95
CA SER A 77 -10.26 1.33 3.51
C SER A 77 -11.63 1.48 2.84
N ASN A 78 -12.53 2.32 3.38
CA ASN A 78 -13.84 2.55 2.79
C ASN A 78 -13.72 3.24 1.41
N ILE A 79 -12.85 4.25 1.30
CA ILE A 79 -12.58 4.97 0.05
C ILE A 79 -11.97 4.02 -0.98
N ALA A 80 -10.96 3.24 -0.58
CA ALA A 80 -10.30 2.26 -1.45
C ALA A 80 -11.27 1.18 -1.95
N SER A 81 -12.14 0.69 -1.07
CA SER A 81 -13.19 -0.27 -1.44
C SER A 81 -14.09 0.28 -2.55
N LEU A 82 -14.62 1.49 -2.35
CA LEU A 82 -15.44 2.16 -3.37
C LEU A 82 -14.67 2.39 -4.67
N ASN A 83 -13.42 2.86 -4.59
CA ASN A 83 -12.58 3.13 -5.76
C ASN A 83 -12.31 1.85 -6.56
N MET A 84 -12.00 0.73 -5.90
CA MET A 84 -11.75 -0.55 -6.55
C MET A 84 -13.03 -1.11 -7.20
N ILE A 85 -14.17 -1.07 -6.49
CA ILE A 85 -15.48 -1.51 -7.05
C ILE A 85 -15.79 -0.74 -8.34
N LEU A 86 -15.63 0.59 -8.32
CA LEU A 86 -15.89 1.44 -9.49
C LEU A 86 -14.95 1.16 -10.67
N ASN A 87 -13.75 0.63 -10.41
CA ASN A 87 -12.77 0.26 -11.43
C ASN A 87 -12.86 -1.22 -11.86
N GLY A 88 -13.96 -1.91 -11.53
CA GLY A 88 -14.25 -3.26 -12.00
C GLY A 88 -13.80 -4.37 -11.06
N ASP A 89 -13.53 -4.06 -9.79
CA ASP A 89 -13.30 -5.05 -8.75
C ASP A 89 -14.58 -5.79 -8.34
N GLY A 90 -14.43 -6.97 -7.75
CA GLY A 90 -15.55 -7.67 -7.12
C GLY A 90 -15.24 -8.42 -5.82
N ARG A 91 -13.97 -8.53 -5.36
CA ARG A 91 -13.60 -9.35 -4.18
C ARG A 91 -12.30 -8.92 -3.45
N SER A 92 -11.85 -7.67 -3.52
CA SER A 92 -10.54 -7.26 -2.97
C SER A 92 -10.32 -7.66 -1.51
N HIS A 93 -9.11 -8.16 -1.23
CA HIS A 93 -8.66 -8.53 0.11
C HIS A 93 -8.28 -7.30 0.95
N ILE A 94 -9.24 -6.40 1.16
CA ILE A 94 -9.10 -5.19 1.95
C ILE A 94 -9.05 -5.56 3.43
N LYS A 95 -8.00 -5.15 4.13
CA LYS A 95 -7.89 -5.34 5.57
C LYS A 95 -7.47 -4.04 6.25
N VAL A 96 -8.20 -3.67 7.29
CA VAL A 96 -7.80 -2.58 8.19
C VAL A 96 -6.85 -3.14 9.22
N ILE A 97 -5.54 -2.98 8.97
CA ILE A 97 -4.48 -3.51 9.82
C ILE A 97 -3.28 -2.58 9.86
N ASP A 98 -2.56 -2.62 10.98
CA ASP A 98 -1.22 -2.06 11.05
C ASP A 98 -0.19 -3.04 10.51
N SER A 99 0.31 -2.73 9.32
CA SER A 99 1.28 -3.57 8.61
C SER A 99 2.64 -3.63 9.32
N LEU A 100 2.99 -2.64 10.14
CA LEU A 100 4.20 -2.65 10.98
C LEU A 100 4.03 -3.53 12.21
N GLU A 101 2.88 -3.45 12.89
CA GLU A 101 2.62 -4.31 14.05
C GLU A 101 2.49 -5.77 13.63
N LYS A 102 1.93 -6.03 12.45
CA LYS A 102 1.80 -7.36 11.85
C LYS A 102 3.01 -7.71 10.97
N PHE A 103 4.23 -7.46 11.47
CA PHE A 103 5.49 -7.62 10.73
C PHE A 103 5.77 -9.03 10.18
N GLN A 104 5.09 -10.07 10.70
CA GLN A 104 5.20 -11.46 10.22
C GLN A 104 4.14 -11.85 9.19
N LEU A 105 3.10 -11.03 9.00
CA LEU A 105 1.97 -11.38 8.16
C LEU A 105 2.39 -11.44 6.69
N LYS A 106 2.17 -12.58 6.01
CA LYS A 106 2.32 -12.69 4.54
C LYS A 106 3.69 -12.17 4.04
N ASN A 107 4.76 -12.48 4.76
CA ASN A 107 6.12 -12.22 4.27
C ASN A 107 6.40 -13.13 3.07
N ASN A 108 7.14 -12.61 2.08
CA ASN A 108 7.48 -13.31 0.85
C ASN A 108 6.25 -13.95 0.16
N CYS A 109 5.12 -13.24 0.10
CA CYS A 109 3.86 -13.78 -0.44
C CYS A 109 3.42 -13.11 -1.73
N PHE A 110 3.98 -11.94 -2.07
CA PHE A 110 3.49 -11.14 -3.19
C PHE A 110 4.56 -10.96 -4.26
N SER A 111 4.15 -11.01 -5.53
CA SER A 111 5.04 -10.73 -6.66
C SER A 111 5.49 -9.28 -6.68
N VAL A 112 4.58 -8.35 -6.35
CA VAL A 112 4.84 -6.91 -6.41
C VAL A 112 4.22 -6.23 -5.19
N CYS A 113 5.01 -5.38 -4.53
CA CYS A 113 4.50 -4.37 -3.62
C CYS A 113 4.55 -3.01 -4.32
N ILE A 114 3.39 -2.36 -4.46
CA ILE A 114 3.26 -1.02 -5.01
C ILE A 114 2.56 -0.15 -3.97
N THR A 115 3.24 0.89 -3.50
CA THR A 115 2.78 1.66 -2.35
C THR A 115 3.47 3.00 -2.26
N ASN A 116 2.82 3.96 -1.61
CA ASN A 116 3.41 5.22 -1.20
C ASN A 116 3.26 5.36 0.32
N PRO A 117 4.26 4.93 1.11
CA PRO A 117 4.18 5.02 2.55
C PRO A 117 3.98 6.47 3.01
N PRO A 118 3.29 6.72 4.14
CA PRO A 118 3.21 8.06 4.70
C PRO A 118 4.61 8.63 5.03
N PHE A 119 4.92 9.81 4.49
CA PHE A 119 6.15 10.57 4.77
C PHE A 119 5.78 11.98 5.29
N GLY A 120 6.21 12.37 6.50
CA GLY A 120 5.89 13.71 7.00
C GLY A 120 6.46 14.08 8.37
N LYS A 121 6.50 15.37 8.70
CA LYS A 121 6.90 15.87 10.04
C LYS A 121 5.81 15.72 11.11
N ASN A 122 4.56 15.52 10.68
CA ASN A 122 3.37 15.42 11.54
C ASN A 122 2.77 14.00 11.56
N THR A 123 3.47 12.98 11.05
CA THR A 123 3.16 11.59 11.37
C THR A 123 3.43 11.37 12.86
N LYS A 124 2.46 11.77 13.69
CA LYS A 124 2.43 11.59 15.14
C LYS A 124 2.15 10.13 15.50
N TRP A 125 2.95 9.23 14.95
CA TRP A 125 2.83 7.80 15.15
C TRP A 125 4.14 7.30 15.75
N GLU A 126 4.31 7.57 17.04
CA GLU A 126 5.40 6.95 17.81
C GLU A 126 5.06 5.48 17.99
N LYS A 127 5.62 4.62 17.11
CA LYS A 127 5.51 3.18 17.27
C LYS A 127 6.45 2.67 18.35
N ASN A 128 5.99 1.65 19.06
CA ASN A 128 6.76 0.99 20.11
C ASN A 128 8.13 0.56 19.56
N ILE A 129 9.20 0.95 20.26
CA ILE A 129 10.60 0.63 19.92
C ILE A 129 10.79 -0.86 19.65
N ASN A 130 10.12 -1.74 20.39
CA ASN A 130 10.23 -3.20 20.24
C ASN A 130 9.76 -3.69 18.86
N ILE A 131 8.76 -3.02 18.27
CA ILE A 131 8.26 -3.31 16.92
C ILE A 131 9.29 -2.82 15.89
N MET A 132 9.85 -1.63 16.11
CA MET A 132 10.85 -1.07 15.21
C MET A 132 12.18 -1.84 15.21
N GLN A 133 12.54 -2.50 16.33
CA GLN A 133 13.71 -3.38 16.41
C GLN A 133 13.63 -4.59 15.46
N GLN A 134 12.42 -5.00 15.04
CA GLN A 134 12.22 -6.07 14.06
C GLN A 134 12.69 -5.67 12.65
N TYR A 135 12.85 -4.37 12.39
CA TYR A 135 13.24 -3.84 11.09
C TYR A 135 14.70 -3.37 11.11
N ASN A 136 15.60 -4.14 10.48
CA ASN A 136 17.04 -3.84 10.47
C ASN A 136 17.38 -2.45 9.89
N LEU A 137 16.61 -1.93 8.92
CA LEU A 137 16.78 -0.57 8.37
C LEU A 137 16.36 0.54 9.35
N GLY A 138 15.64 0.21 10.43
CA GLY A 138 15.34 1.12 11.53
C GLY A 138 16.49 1.24 12.55
N LYS A 139 17.52 0.38 12.48
CA LYS A 139 18.63 0.36 13.44
C LYS A 139 19.64 1.46 13.15
N ARG A 140 19.36 2.69 13.57
CA ARG A 140 20.42 3.71 13.78
C ARG A 140 20.50 4.09 15.26
N HIS A 141 21.46 3.46 15.95
CA HIS A 141 21.95 3.86 17.26
C HIS A 141 22.68 5.21 17.15
N CYS A 142 21.95 6.31 17.09
CA CYS A 142 22.54 7.63 17.28
C CYS A 142 21.72 8.41 18.31
N LYS A 143 22.15 8.33 19.57
CA LYS A 143 21.84 9.30 20.65
C LYS A 143 20.35 9.64 20.84
N GLY A 144 19.54 8.66 21.25
CA GLY A 144 18.19 8.93 21.78
C GLY A 144 17.18 9.55 20.80
N LYS A 145 17.46 9.59 19.50
CA LYS A 145 16.49 10.06 18.49
C LYS A 145 15.51 8.95 18.11
N LEU A 146 14.23 9.31 18.12
CA LEU A 146 13.10 8.47 17.72
C LEU A 146 13.33 7.77 16.37
N PHE A 147 12.91 6.51 16.33
CA PHE A 147 12.84 5.71 15.10
C PHE A 147 11.98 6.42 14.05
N LYS A 148 12.48 6.50 12.81
CA LYS A 148 11.69 6.96 11.67
C LYS A 148 10.83 5.80 11.16
N GLN A 149 9.53 5.85 11.48
CA GLN A 149 8.54 4.85 11.09
C GLN A 149 8.53 4.59 9.58
N GLU A 150 8.83 5.60 8.78
CA GLU A 150 8.88 5.56 7.32
C GLU A 150 9.90 4.52 6.83
N LEU A 151 11.03 4.38 7.53
CA LEU A 151 12.03 3.34 7.23
C LEU A 151 11.52 1.94 7.57
N GLY A 152 10.70 1.82 8.61
CA GLY A 152 9.99 0.58 8.94
C GLY A 152 9.01 0.19 7.84
N LEU A 153 8.25 1.15 7.31
CA LEU A 153 7.27 0.91 6.24
C LEU A 153 7.96 0.55 4.92
N ALA A 154 9.04 1.22 4.57
CA ALA A 154 9.87 0.84 3.43
C ALA A 154 10.42 -0.59 3.59
N LYS A 155 10.93 -0.96 4.78
CA LYS A 155 11.38 -2.33 5.03
C LYS A 155 10.21 -3.33 5.01
N ARG A 156 9.03 -2.91 5.47
CA ARG A 156 7.82 -3.74 5.45
C ARG A 156 7.39 -4.07 4.02
N ALA A 157 7.42 -3.09 3.13
CA ALA A 157 7.17 -3.25 1.70
C ALA A 157 8.16 -4.24 1.07
N LEU A 158 9.43 -4.23 1.47
CA LEU A 158 10.40 -5.23 1.02
C LEU A 158 10.09 -6.64 1.57
N ASN A 159 9.69 -6.76 2.84
CA ASN A 159 9.47 -8.06 3.47
C ASN A 159 8.25 -8.82 2.93
N VAL A 160 7.25 -8.13 2.37
CA VAL A 160 6.06 -8.78 1.79
C VAL A 160 6.34 -9.40 0.41
N VAL A 161 7.35 -8.91 -0.30
CA VAL A 161 7.65 -9.33 -1.68
C VAL A 161 8.44 -10.64 -1.69
N LEU A 162 8.12 -11.52 -2.65
CA LEU A 162 8.88 -12.75 -2.90
C LEU A 162 10.36 -12.46 -3.15
N ILE A 163 11.23 -13.25 -2.52
CA ILE A 163 12.67 -13.24 -2.77
C ILE A 163 12.97 -14.49 -3.58
N TYR A 164 13.50 -14.32 -4.80
CA TYR A 164 14.00 -15.40 -5.65
C TYR A 164 15.46 -15.71 -5.33
#